data_AF-A0AAJ6SXI3-F1
#
_entry.id   AF-A0AAJ6SXI3-F1
#
_cell.length_a   1.000
_cell.length_b   1.000
_cell.length_c   1.000
_cell.angle_alpha   90.00
_cell.angle_beta   90.00
_cell.angle_gamma   90.00
#
_symmetry.space_group_name_H-M   'P 1'
#
loop_
_entity.id
_entity.type
_entity.pdbx_description
1 polymer ?
#
loop_
_entity_poly.entity_id
_entity_poly.type
_entity_poly.pdbx_seq_one_letter_code
_entity_poly.pdbx_strand_id
1 'polypeptide(L)'
;MKIGVLGVAHRVPSTTTLPLRQVRARVRCFSSSESFASENAGHISFIEEVAATQPPQHLHYLLKMLQTRGETIISPGSRQGLIPLVIPLSENLSGSVTALLRWPTAPPGMEMPVVDVRKHGVWLLAKNVDQYMHRILVEEDANNFNESDGELFHAASDVGEKLYRRGDFAESQTANLDGYLLKEVGLFPDVLERKVARHFDQGDHVSAMVTGEFYTKKDLFPGFGRPFVFYAEILKKFVEIFSEHFHVFQVLHFFFSQPNLFNYFLFRVGRTSEAKDAARVALKSPWWTLGCAYQEVAGIAQWEDEQIEYIKEKVSEEGRQEDLKKGKAAAQIALDEAAFLLDLASIKGTWDNVLERIAECYREAGFDEIARFILYKD
;
A
#
# COMPACT_ATOMS: atom_id res chain seq x y z
N MET A 1 -62.71 -20.17 62.55
CA MET A 1 -64.06 -19.54 62.59
C MET A 1 -64.24 -18.74 61.31
N LYS A 2 -65.40 -18.90 60.65
CA LYS A 2 -65.89 -18.26 59.39
C LYS A 2 -65.16 -18.74 58.11
N ILE A 3 -65.72 -19.61 57.25
CA ILE A 3 -66.96 -19.52 56.43
C ILE A 3 -66.94 -18.18 55.67
N GLY A 4 -66.59 -18.08 54.39
CA GLY A 4 -67.11 -18.82 53.23
C GLY A 4 -68.26 -18.00 52.63
N VAL A 5 -68.16 -17.53 51.37
CA VAL A 5 -69.28 -17.30 50.42
C VAL A 5 -68.71 -17.08 49.01
N LEU A 6 -69.31 -17.83 48.09
CA LEU A 6 -69.20 -17.82 46.64
C LEU A 6 -69.76 -16.52 46.02
N GLY A 7 -69.14 -16.04 44.94
CA GLY A 7 -69.72 -15.07 44.01
C GLY A 7 -69.24 -15.36 42.59
N VAL A 8 -70.17 -15.86 41.77
CA VAL A 8 -70.02 -16.24 40.36
C VAL A 8 -70.14 -15.01 39.46
N ALA A 9 -69.32 -14.89 38.40
CA ALA A 9 -69.79 -14.69 37.02
C ALA A 9 -68.67 -14.34 36.00
N HIS A 10 -68.67 -15.18 34.96
CA HIS A 10 -68.35 -14.96 33.54
C HIS A 10 -66.93 -14.65 33.03
N ARG A 11 -66.57 -15.57 32.12
CA ARG A 11 -65.35 -15.84 31.37
C ARG A 11 -65.32 -15.01 30.07
N VAL A 12 -64.15 -14.50 29.69
CA VAL A 12 -63.75 -14.21 28.29
C VAL A 12 -62.28 -14.67 28.13
N PRO A 13 -61.85 -15.30 27.01
CA PRO A 13 -60.65 -16.13 27.00
C PRO A 13 -59.41 -15.50 26.32
N SER A 14 -58.28 -16.21 26.49
CA SER A 14 -57.00 -16.17 25.74
C SER A 14 -55.97 -15.20 26.33
N THR A 15 -54.70 -15.54 26.57
CA THR A 15 -53.75 -16.39 25.83
C THR A 15 -52.69 -16.92 26.80
N THR A 16 -52.28 -18.20 26.67
CA THR A 16 -51.23 -18.81 27.50
C THR A 16 -49.92 -18.90 26.71
N THR A 17 -48.86 -18.25 27.19
CA THR A 17 -47.49 -18.44 26.73
C THR A 17 -46.79 -19.47 27.65
N LEU A 18 -46.18 -20.49 27.05
CA LEU A 18 -45.35 -21.49 27.72
C LEU A 18 -43.89 -21.01 27.79
N PRO A 19 -43.13 -21.28 28.87
CA PRO A 19 -41.74 -20.87 28.99
C PRO A 19 -40.80 -21.87 28.29
N LEU A 20 -39.91 -21.35 27.45
CA LEU A 20 -38.84 -22.09 26.77
C LEU A 20 -37.65 -22.30 27.72
N ARG A 21 -37.29 -23.58 27.86
CA ARG A 21 -36.20 -24.10 28.68
C ARG A 21 -34.87 -23.87 27.95
N GLN A 22 -34.03 -22.96 28.45
CA GLN A 22 -32.68 -22.74 27.91
C GLN A 22 -31.74 -23.90 28.33
N VAL A 23 -31.28 -24.66 27.34
CA VAL A 23 -30.17 -25.62 27.49
C VAL A 23 -28.87 -24.86 27.23
N ARG A 24 -28.03 -24.76 28.27
CA ARG A 24 -26.74 -24.07 28.22
C ARG A 24 -25.70 -25.00 27.60
N ALA A 25 -25.32 -24.77 26.35
CA ALA A 25 -24.20 -25.45 25.71
C ALA A 25 -22.88 -24.91 26.31
N ARG A 26 -22.07 -25.80 26.91
CA ARG A 26 -20.68 -25.51 27.28
C ARG A 26 -19.84 -25.52 26.00
N VAL A 27 -19.42 -24.35 25.55
CA VAL A 27 -18.36 -24.22 24.54
C VAL A 27 -17.03 -24.61 25.20
N ARG A 28 -16.37 -25.63 24.65
CA ARG A 28 -14.98 -25.97 24.98
C ARG A 28 -14.08 -24.98 24.25
N CYS A 29 -13.32 -24.19 25.00
CA CYS A 29 -12.20 -23.42 24.46
C CYS A 29 -11.11 -24.41 24.01
N PHE A 30 -10.77 -24.37 22.73
CA PHE A 30 -9.51 -24.92 22.23
C PHE A 30 -8.43 -23.84 22.40
N SER A 31 -7.25 -24.23 22.88
CA SER A 31 -6.08 -23.36 22.98
C SER A 31 -5.71 -22.82 21.60
N SER A 32 -5.84 -21.51 21.40
CA SER A 32 -5.44 -20.78 20.19
C SER A 32 -3.92 -20.62 20.04
N SER A 33 -3.15 -21.06 21.04
CA SER A 33 -1.70 -20.84 21.11
C SER A 33 -0.89 -21.81 20.23
N GLU A 34 -1.36 -23.04 20.01
CA GLU A 34 -0.63 -24.06 19.24
C GLU A 34 -0.76 -23.88 17.72
N SER A 35 -1.92 -23.47 17.21
CA SER A 35 -2.11 -23.16 15.78
C SER A 35 -1.33 -21.92 15.35
N PHE A 36 -1.28 -20.90 16.21
CA PHE A 36 -0.61 -19.64 15.90
C PHE A 36 0.92 -19.75 15.84
N ALA A 37 1.52 -20.54 16.74
CA ALA A 37 2.95 -20.84 16.68
C ALA A 37 3.33 -21.59 15.38
N SER A 38 2.43 -22.46 14.91
CA SER A 38 2.60 -23.21 13.66
C SER A 38 2.45 -22.33 12.40
N GLU A 39 1.51 -21.38 12.37
CA GLU A 39 1.30 -20.47 11.24
C GLU A 39 2.41 -19.40 11.12
N ASN A 40 2.93 -18.93 12.26
CA ASN A 40 4.08 -18.00 12.30
C ASN A 40 5.37 -18.67 11.82
N ALA A 41 5.59 -19.93 12.21
CA ALA A 41 6.70 -20.72 11.69
C ALA A 41 6.57 -20.92 10.16
N GLY A 42 5.35 -21.09 9.65
CA GLY A 42 5.07 -21.23 8.23
C GLY A 42 5.58 -20.07 7.37
N HIS A 43 5.39 -18.82 7.81
CA HIS A 43 5.89 -17.65 7.09
C HIS A 43 7.42 -17.59 7.04
N ILE A 44 8.09 -17.87 8.16
CA ILE A 44 9.56 -17.87 8.23
C ILE A 44 10.13 -18.96 7.33
N SER A 45 9.65 -20.20 7.45
CA SER A 45 10.08 -21.33 6.61
C SER A 45 9.80 -21.07 5.14
N PHE A 46 8.65 -20.51 4.80
CA PHE A 46 8.33 -20.15 3.41
C PHE A 46 9.34 -19.14 2.85
N ILE A 47 9.71 -18.12 3.63
CA ILE A 47 10.68 -17.12 3.17
C ILE A 47 12.06 -17.72 2.94
N GLU A 48 12.52 -18.61 3.83
CA GLU A 48 13.83 -19.26 3.70
C GLU A 48 13.85 -20.27 2.55
N GLU A 49 12.84 -21.13 2.48
CA GLU A 49 12.85 -22.32 1.61
C GLU A 49 12.30 -22.04 0.20
N VAL A 50 11.23 -21.23 0.12
CA VAL A 50 10.54 -20.90 -1.15
C VAL A 50 11.00 -19.56 -1.67
N ALA A 51 10.96 -18.53 -0.83
CA ALA A 51 11.38 -17.19 -1.19
C ALA A 51 12.91 -17.01 -1.15
N ALA A 52 13.69 -18.06 -0.85
CA ALA A 52 15.16 -18.11 -0.92
C ALA A 52 15.84 -16.78 -0.54
N THR A 53 15.43 -16.22 0.60
CA THR A 53 15.93 -14.94 1.11
C THR A 53 15.91 -14.96 2.63
N GLN A 54 16.55 -13.97 3.25
CA GLN A 54 16.60 -13.87 4.71
C GLN A 54 15.25 -13.35 5.26
N PRO A 55 14.62 -14.06 6.21
CA PRO A 55 13.42 -13.58 6.89
C PRO A 55 13.68 -12.30 7.70
N PRO A 56 12.72 -11.35 7.75
CA PRO A 56 12.81 -10.21 8.64
C PRO A 56 12.79 -10.66 10.10
N GLN A 57 13.67 -10.10 10.93
CA GLN A 57 13.92 -10.57 12.31
C GLN A 57 12.67 -10.56 13.21
N HIS A 58 11.79 -9.56 13.05
CA HIS A 58 10.63 -9.36 13.91
C HIS A 58 9.30 -9.72 13.25
N LEU A 59 9.33 -10.50 12.17
CA LEU A 59 8.14 -10.84 11.39
C LEU A 59 7.02 -11.49 12.22
N HIS A 60 7.37 -12.40 13.13
CA HIS A 60 6.38 -13.08 13.98
C HIS A 60 5.69 -12.12 14.94
N TYR A 61 6.37 -11.08 15.41
CA TYR A 61 5.75 -10.03 16.24
C TYR A 61 4.80 -9.18 15.40
N LEU A 62 5.19 -8.83 14.16
CA LEU A 62 4.29 -8.12 13.25
C LEU A 62 3.02 -8.94 12.98
N LEU A 63 3.12 -10.23 12.66
CA LEU A 63 1.94 -11.10 12.46
C LEU A 63 1.01 -11.09 13.68
N LYS A 64 1.57 -11.18 14.89
CA LYS A 64 0.80 -11.08 16.14
C LYS A 64 0.12 -9.73 16.29
N MET A 65 0.79 -8.63 15.95
CA MET A 65 0.21 -7.29 15.99
C MET A 65 -0.94 -7.15 14.99
N LEU A 66 -0.79 -7.62 13.75
CA LEU A 66 -1.85 -7.59 12.73
C LEU A 66 -3.08 -8.39 13.18
N GLN A 67 -2.88 -9.58 13.74
CA GLN A 67 -3.97 -10.35 14.32
C GLN A 67 -4.66 -9.63 15.49
N THR A 68 -3.88 -8.98 16.36
CA THR A 68 -4.41 -8.20 17.49
C THR A 68 -5.24 -7.00 17.03
N ARG A 69 -4.92 -6.42 15.86
CA ARG A 69 -5.74 -5.39 15.18
C ARG A 69 -7.03 -5.93 14.55
N GLY A 70 -7.28 -7.23 14.65
CA GLY A 70 -8.45 -7.89 14.07
C GLY A 70 -8.29 -8.28 12.59
N GLU A 71 -7.06 -8.26 12.06
CA GLU A 71 -6.78 -8.78 10.71
C GLU A 71 -6.68 -10.31 10.72
N THR A 72 -7.03 -10.94 9.60
CA THR A 72 -6.94 -12.40 9.45
C THR A 72 -5.58 -12.76 8.86
N ILE A 73 -4.80 -13.60 9.55
CA ILE A 73 -3.53 -14.11 9.01
C ILE A 73 -3.83 -15.08 7.86
N ILE A 74 -3.09 -14.93 6.76
CA ILE A 74 -3.26 -15.71 5.53
C ILE A 74 -1.99 -16.50 5.24
N SER A 75 -2.12 -17.64 4.55
CA SER A 75 -0.95 -18.47 4.20
C SER A 75 -0.01 -17.68 3.28
N PRO A 76 1.33 -17.75 3.48
CA PRO A 76 2.29 -17.10 2.59
C PRO A 76 2.24 -17.64 1.14
N GLY A 77 1.68 -18.83 0.92
CA GLY A 77 1.46 -19.41 -0.41
C GLY A 77 0.14 -19.02 -1.08
N SER A 78 -0.81 -18.41 -0.36
CA SER A 78 -2.12 -17.97 -0.87
C SER A 78 -2.01 -16.70 -1.73
N ARG A 79 -1.40 -16.85 -2.92
CA ARG A 79 -1.03 -15.75 -3.81
C ARG A 79 -1.86 -15.67 -5.10
N GLN A 80 -2.90 -16.48 -5.21
CA GLN A 80 -3.79 -16.48 -6.37
C GLN A 80 -4.39 -15.08 -6.59
N GLY A 81 -4.27 -14.54 -7.79
CA GLY A 81 -4.80 -13.21 -8.13
C GLY A 81 -4.01 -12.05 -7.50
N LEU A 82 -2.92 -12.30 -6.79
CA LEU A 82 -1.99 -11.28 -6.30
C LEU A 82 -0.83 -11.11 -7.29
N ILE A 83 -0.15 -9.97 -7.24
CA ILE A 83 1.12 -9.79 -7.95
C ILE A 83 2.11 -10.90 -7.52
N PRO A 84 2.86 -11.54 -8.44
CA PRO A 84 3.64 -12.74 -8.11
C PRO A 84 4.86 -12.52 -7.20
N LEU A 85 5.13 -11.27 -6.83
CA LEU A 85 6.31 -10.85 -6.08
C LEU A 85 6.05 -10.66 -4.58
N VAL A 86 4.82 -10.90 -4.11
CA VAL A 86 4.46 -10.67 -2.71
C VAL A 86 4.36 -11.97 -1.92
N ILE A 87 4.59 -11.84 -0.61
CA ILE A 87 4.38 -12.85 0.40
C ILE A 87 3.28 -12.33 1.32
N PRO A 88 2.03 -12.76 1.12
CA PRO A 88 0.89 -12.31 1.92
C PRO A 88 1.11 -12.57 3.42
N LEU A 89 0.67 -11.65 4.28
CA LEU A 89 0.76 -11.75 5.74
C LEU A 89 -0.63 -11.77 6.38
N SER A 90 -1.47 -10.79 6.04
CA SER A 90 -2.80 -10.64 6.60
C SER A 90 -3.77 -10.02 5.61
N GLU A 91 -5.05 -10.24 5.83
CA GLU A 91 -6.16 -9.58 5.16
C GLU A 91 -6.96 -8.75 6.18
N ASN A 92 -7.19 -7.49 5.87
CA ASN A 92 -7.99 -6.60 6.71
C ASN A 92 -9.50 -6.71 6.40
N LEU A 93 -10.34 -6.05 7.21
CA LEU A 93 -11.80 -6.10 7.05
C LEU A 93 -12.32 -5.52 5.72
N SER A 94 -11.51 -4.72 5.02
CA SER A 94 -11.85 -4.18 3.69
C SER A 94 -11.46 -5.10 2.53
N GLY A 95 -10.84 -6.25 2.82
CA GLY A 95 -10.29 -7.17 1.83
C GLY A 95 -8.95 -6.74 1.23
N SER A 96 -8.28 -5.76 1.85
CA SER A 96 -6.92 -5.37 1.46
C SER A 96 -5.91 -6.30 2.11
N VAL A 97 -4.88 -6.68 1.37
CA VAL A 97 -3.88 -7.66 1.81
C VAL A 97 -2.59 -6.94 2.16
N THR A 98 -2.16 -7.05 3.42
CA THR A 98 -0.82 -6.66 3.85
C THR A 98 0.16 -7.78 3.50
N ALA A 99 1.27 -7.44 2.86
CA ALA A 99 2.26 -8.42 2.39
C ALA A 99 3.70 -7.90 2.51
N LEU A 100 4.67 -8.81 2.45
CA LEU A 100 6.06 -8.47 2.15
C LEU A 100 6.29 -8.49 0.65
N LEU A 101 7.11 -7.57 0.13
CA LEU A 101 7.51 -7.55 -1.27
C LEU A 101 8.90 -8.18 -1.44
N ARG A 102 8.97 -9.31 -2.14
CA ARG A 102 10.24 -9.92 -2.57
C ARG A 102 10.67 -9.27 -3.88
N TRP A 103 11.48 -8.22 -3.81
CA TRP A 103 11.99 -7.56 -5.00
C TRP A 103 12.91 -8.52 -5.79
N PRO A 104 12.69 -8.76 -7.10
CA PRO A 104 13.40 -9.80 -7.85
C PRO A 104 14.91 -9.61 -7.91
N THR A 105 15.35 -8.36 -8.04
CA THR A 105 16.75 -7.95 -8.21
C THR A 105 17.16 -6.93 -7.13
N ALA A 106 16.77 -7.21 -5.88
CA ALA A 106 16.94 -6.29 -4.75
C ALA A 106 18.42 -5.86 -4.63
N PRO A 107 18.74 -4.55 -4.56
CA PRO A 107 20.09 -4.10 -4.26
C PRO A 107 20.58 -4.62 -2.90
N PRO A 108 21.88 -4.84 -2.72
CA PRO A 108 22.44 -5.21 -1.42
C PRO A 108 22.02 -4.22 -0.32
N GLY A 109 21.53 -4.75 0.79
CA GLY A 109 21.07 -3.95 1.93
C GLY A 109 19.62 -3.43 1.82
N MET A 110 18.92 -3.70 0.71
CA MET A 110 17.47 -3.47 0.64
C MET A 110 16.74 -4.61 1.37
N GLU A 111 16.12 -4.29 2.50
CA GLU A 111 15.22 -5.20 3.21
C GLU A 111 13.89 -5.38 2.45
N MET A 112 13.14 -6.44 2.77
CA MET A 112 11.81 -6.65 2.21
C MET A 112 10.82 -5.61 2.77
N PRO A 113 10.27 -4.72 1.92
CA PRO A 113 9.32 -3.73 2.38
C PRO A 113 7.95 -4.36 2.66
N VAL A 114 7.22 -3.72 3.57
CA VAL A 114 5.82 -4.04 3.85
C VAL A 114 4.95 -3.23 2.89
N VAL A 115 4.04 -3.91 2.21
CA VAL A 115 3.18 -3.33 1.18
C VAL A 115 1.72 -3.69 1.38
N ASP A 116 0.84 -2.84 0.88
CA ASP A 116 -0.59 -3.10 0.72
C ASP A 116 -0.84 -3.53 -0.72
N VAL A 117 -1.40 -4.72 -0.93
CA VAL A 117 -1.65 -5.29 -2.25
C VAL A 117 -3.02 -4.87 -2.73
N ARG A 118 -3.07 -4.30 -3.93
CA ARG A 118 -4.27 -3.80 -4.59
C ARG A 118 -4.41 -4.42 -5.97
N LYS A 119 -5.57 -4.22 -6.59
CA LYS A 119 -5.89 -4.72 -7.93
C LYS A 119 -4.79 -4.45 -8.98
N HIS A 120 -4.25 -3.23 -8.97
CA HIS A 120 -3.29 -2.76 -9.97
C HIS A 120 -1.82 -2.89 -9.54
N GLY A 121 -1.53 -3.48 -8.39
CA GLY A 121 -0.16 -3.59 -7.89
C GLY A 121 -0.07 -3.37 -6.39
N VAL A 122 0.92 -2.61 -5.93
CA VAL A 122 1.23 -2.47 -4.50
C VAL A 122 1.40 -1.01 -4.07
N TRP A 123 1.11 -0.76 -2.81
CA TRP A 123 1.37 0.49 -2.11
C TRP A 123 2.40 0.24 -1.03
N LEU A 124 3.46 1.05 -0.98
CA LEU A 124 4.47 0.92 0.06
C LEU A 124 3.96 1.44 1.40
N LEU A 125 3.89 0.56 2.40
CA LEU A 125 3.49 0.90 3.77
C LEU A 125 4.68 1.24 4.66
N ALA A 126 5.81 0.53 4.50
CA ALA A 126 7.05 0.77 5.21
C ALA A 126 8.25 0.10 4.50
N LYS A 127 9.46 0.60 4.73
CA LYS A 127 10.70 0.05 4.15
C LYS A 127 11.07 -1.32 4.68
N ASN A 128 10.67 -1.65 5.89
CA ASN A 128 10.90 -2.92 6.54
C ASN A 128 9.86 -3.17 7.64
N VAL A 129 9.92 -4.36 8.25
CA VAL A 129 9.01 -4.80 9.31
C VAL A 129 9.10 -3.91 10.54
N ASP A 130 10.31 -3.56 10.98
CA ASP A 130 10.54 -2.78 12.20
C ASP A 130 9.95 -1.38 12.10
N GLN A 131 10.15 -0.72 10.95
CA GLN A 131 9.57 0.58 10.68
C GLN A 131 8.03 0.54 10.66
N TYR A 132 7.45 -0.55 10.13
CA TYR A 132 5.99 -0.72 10.13
C TYR A 132 5.46 -0.96 11.55
N MET A 133 6.11 -1.83 12.33
CA MET A 133 5.75 -2.09 13.72
C MET A 133 5.83 -0.81 14.57
N HIS A 134 6.91 -0.04 14.44
CA HIS A 134 7.08 1.22 15.15
C HIS A 134 5.95 2.19 14.79
N ARG A 135 5.62 2.34 13.50
CA ARG A 135 4.49 3.15 13.07
C ARG A 135 3.17 2.72 13.71
N ILE A 136 2.84 1.43 13.72
CA ILE A 136 1.59 0.92 14.32
C ILE A 136 1.54 1.29 15.81
N LEU A 137 2.65 1.13 16.55
CA LEU A 137 2.71 1.46 17.97
C LEU A 137 2.49 2.95 18.25
N VAL A 138 3.07 3.84 17.44
CA VAL A 138 2.86 5.29 17.56
C VAL A 138 1.41 5.65 17.23
N GLU A 139 0.85 5.10 16.16
CA GLU A 139 -0.54 5.37 15.77
C GLU A 139 -1.52 4.87 16.85
N GLU A 140 -1.28 3.69 17.43
CA GLU A 140 -2.04 3.17 18.57
C GLU A 140 -1.94 4.10 19.78
N ASP A 141 -0.74 4.59 20.11
CA ASP A 141 -0.55 5.49 21.25
C ASP A 141 -1.29 6.84 21.06
N ALA A 142 -1.23 7.39 19.85
CA ALA A 142 -1.87 8.65 19.52
C ALA A 142 -3.41 8.55 19.48
N ASN A 143 -3.95 7.37 19.15
CA ASN A 143 -5.38 7.12 19.03
C ASN A 143 -6.07 6.78 20.36
N ASN A 144 -5.33 6.70 21.48
CA ASN A 144 -5.81 6.31 22.82
C ASN A 144 -6.89 7.26 23.40
N PHE A 145 -8.09 7.24 22.82
CA PHE A 145 -9.27 7.92 23.32
C PHE A 145 -10.10 7.06 24.29
N ASN A 146 -9.94 5.72 24.35
CA ASN A 146 -10.49 4.81 25.39
C ASN A 146 -9.99 3.35 25.22
N GLU A 147 -9.71 2.67 26.32
CA GLU A 147 -9.84 1.20 26.54
C GLU A 147 -9.12 0.19 25.60
N SER A 148 -8.05 0.55 24.89
CA SER A 148 -7.10 -0.47 24.41
C SER A 148 -6.24 -0.89 25.62
N ASP A 149 -6.43 -2.12 26.12
CA ASP A 149 -5.76 -2.72 27.30
C ASP A 149 -4.22 -2.85 27.13
N GLY A 150 -3.64 -2.18 26.12
CA GLY A 150 -2.24 -2.31 25.75
C GLY A 150 -1.96 -3.63 25.03
N GLU A 151 -3.00 -4.32 24.55
CA GLU A 151 -2.89 -5.63 23.87
C GLU A 151 -1.90 -5.58 22.71
N LEU A 152 -1.89 -4.48 21.94
CA LEU A 152 -0.99 -4.30 20.80
C LEU A 152 0.48 -4.12 21.24
N PHE A 153 0.72 -3.43 22.37
CA PHE A 153 2.05 -3.34 22.98
C PHE A 153 2.50 -4.71 23.52
N HIS A 154 1.59 -5.47 24.14
CA HIS A 154 1.85 -6.85 24.57
C HIS A 154 2.08 -7.81 23.38
N ALA A 155 1.48 -7.53 22.22
CA ALA A 155 1.73 -8.27 20.99
C ALA A 155 3.16 -8.03 20.47
N ALA A 156 3.62 -6.78 20.52
CA ALA A 156 4.97 -6.40 20.12
C ALA A 156 6.08 -6.91 21.06
N SER A 157 5.74 -7.33 22.29
CA SER A 157 6.67 -7.87 23.29
C SER A 157 7.84 -6.90 23.59
N ASP A 158 8.96 -7.40 24.12
CA ASP A 158 10.17 -6.63 24.42
C ASP A 158 10.76 -5.92 23.18
N VAL A 159 10.44 -6.39 21.98
CA VAL A 159 10.85 -5.71 20.72
C VAL A 159 10.08 -4.40 20.56
N GLY A 160 8.78 -4.42 20.85
CA GLY A 160 7.95 -3.21 20.88
C GLY A 160 8.54 -2.14 21.78
N GLU A 161 8.96 -2.49 23.00
CA GLU A 161 9.56 -1.53 23.94
C GLU A 161 10.88 -0.92 23.43
N LYS A 162 11.65 -1.66 22.63
CA LYS A 162 12.89 -1.15 22.01
C LYS A 162 12.60 -0.22 20.83
N LEU A 163 11.54 -0.50 20.08
CA LEU A 163 11.14 0.31 18.93
C LEU A 163 10.44 1.60 19.37
N TYR A 164 9.56 1.52 20.38
CA TYR A 164 8.74 2.63 20.83
C TYR A 164 8.23 2.41 22.26
N ARG A 165 8.40 3.42 23.12
CA ARG A 165 7.82 3.38 24.46
C ARG A 165 6.49 4.13 24.47
N ARG A 166 5.46 3.48 25.04
CA ARG A 166 4.13 4.08 25.20
C ARG A 166 4.23 5.42 25.94
N GLY A 167 3.64 6.47 25.38
CA GLY A 167 3.71 7.84 25.91
C GLY A 167 4.75 8.72 25.21
N ASP A 168 5.73 8.15 24.50
CA ASP A 168 6.81 8.93 23.86
C ASP A 168 6.27 9.97 22.87
N PHE A 169 5.13 9.70 22.21
CA PHE A 169 4.52 10.68 21.31
C PHE A 169 4.07 11.93 22.08
N ALA A 170 3.36 11.74 23.20
CA ALA A 170 2.90 12.84 24.05
C ALA A 170 4.08 13.59 24.71
N GLU A 171 5.12 12.87 25.15
CA GLU A 171 6.32 13.45 25.74
C GLU A 171 7.16 14.25 24.74
N SER A 172 7.13 13.89 23.45
CA SER A 172 7.91 14.57 22.41
C SER A 172 7.49 16.01 22.15
N GLN A 173 6.30 16.42 22.59
CA GLN A 173 5.67 17.72 22.31
C GLN A 173 5.60 18.06 20.80
N THR A 174 5.63 17.04 19.94
CA THR A 174 5.53 17.23 18.49
C THR A 174 4.12 17.68 18.13
N ALA A 175 4.01 18.69 17.26
CA ALA A 175 2.73 19.36 17.00
C ALA A 175 1.62 18.46 16.43
N ASN A 176 1.97 17.37 15.73
CA ASN A 176 1.02 16.39 15.22
C ASN A 176 1.69 15.03 14.96
N LEU A 177 0.86 13.99 14.84
CA LEU A 177 1.26 12.61 14.60
C LEU A 177 2.15 12.44 13.36
N ASP A 178 1.77 13.01 12.22
CA ASP A 178 2.55 12.89 10.98
C ASP A 178 3.96 13.48 11.14
N GLY A 179 4.09 14.60 11.87
CA GLY A 179 5.37 15.23 12.17
C GLY A 179 6.26 14.33 13.03
N TYR A 180 5.67 13.61 13.99
CA TYR A 180 6.40 12.65 14.81
C TYR A 180 6.85 11.45 13.98
N LEU A 181 5.94 10.85 13.21
CA LEU A 181 6.23 9.70 12.34
C LEU A 181 7.41 10.01 11.41
N LEU A 182 7.38 11.15 10.71
CA LEU A 182 8.45 11.52 9.76
C LEU A 182 9.79 11.80 10.43
N LYS A 183 9.80 12.19 11.71
CA LYS A 183 11.00 12.59 12.46
C LYS A 183 11.63 11.43 13.22
N GLU A 184 10.80 10.67 13.94
CA GLU A 184 11.26 9.65 14.91
C GLU A 184 11.18 8.22 14.35
N VAL A 185 10.29 7.96 13.38
CA VAL A 185 10.07 6.62 12.83
C VAL A 185 10.68 6.46 11.45
N GLY A 186 10.39 7.41 10.55
CA GLY A 186 10.95 7.49 9.22
C GLY A 186 9.94 7.93 8.16
N LEU A 187 10.36 7.83 6.90
CA LEU A 187 9.59 8.36 5.79
C LEU A 187 8.59 7.34 5.26
N PHE A 188 7.33 7.76 5.18
CA PHE A 188 6.22 6.97 4.67
C PHE A 188 5.54 7.70 3.50
N PRO A 189 5.26 7.02 2.39
CA PRO A 189 4.52 7.58 1.25
C PRO A 189 3.27 8.36 1.66
N ASP A 190 2.33 7.71 2.33
CA ASP A 190 1.05 8.28 2.70
C ASP A 190 1.15 9.42 3.72
N VAL A 191 2.12 9.36 4.65
CA VAL A 191 2.36 10.45 5.63
C VAL A 191 2.89 11.70 4.92
N LEU A 192 3.78 11.53 3.92
CA LEU A 192 4.25 12.65 3.10
C LEU A 192 3.11 13.24 2.26
N GLU A 193 2.27 12.40 1.65
CA GLU A 193 1.09 12.84 0.90
C GLU A 193 0.10 13.61 1.80
N ARG A 194 -0.18 13.13 3.02
CA ARG A 194 -0.99 13.85 4.02
C ARG A 194 -0.37 15.18 4.41
N LYS A 195 0.95 15.25 4.56
CA LYS A 195 1.66 16.50 4.86
C LYS A 195 1.51 17.52 3.73
N VAL A 196 1.62 17.07 2.47
CA VAL A 196 1.38 17.92 1.30
C VAL A 196 -0.07 18.41 1.27
N ALA A 197 -1.05 17.52 1.48
CA ALA A 197 -2.46 17.88 1.54
C ALA A 197 -2.74 18.95 2.62
N ARG A 198 -2.19 18.77 3.82
CA ARG A 198 -2.32 19.74 4.91
C ARG A 198 -1.77 21.12 4.54
N HIS A 199 -0.61 21.19 3.87
CA HIS A 199 -0.07 22.47 3.39
C HIS A 199 -1.00 23.13 2.37
N PHE A 200 -1.60 22.37 1.46
CA PHE A 200 -2.62 22.88 0.54
C PHE A 200 -3.85 23.42 1.29
N ASP A 201 -4.37 22.68 2.27
CA ASP A 201 -5.55 23.09 3.05
C ASP A 201 -5.30 24.37 3.87
N GLN A 202 -4.05 24.62 4.26
CA GLN A 202 -3.61 25.82 4.95
C GLN A 202 -3.31 27.00 4.00
N GLY A 203 -3.40 26.80 2.69
CA GLY A 203 -3.01 27.80 1.68
C GLY A 203 -1.50 27.99 1.53
N ASP A 204 -0.68 27.17 2.19
CA ASP A 204 0.78 27.18 2.07
C ASP A 204 1.22 26.34 0.87
N HIS A 205 0.93 26.83 -0.32
CA HIS A 205 1.23 26.11 -1.55
C HIS A 205 2.74 25.94 -1.81
N VAL A 206 3.58 26.85 -1.30
CA VAL A 206 5.04 26.73 -1.46
C VAL A 206 5.55 25.52 -0.70
N SER A 207 5.19 25.36 0.57
CA SER A 207 5.59 24.19 1.35
C SER A 207 4.98 22.90 0.81
N ALA A 208 3.76 22.95 0.26
CA ALA A 208 3.16 21.80 -0.42
C ALA A 208 4.00 21.35 -1.61
N MET A 209 4.42 22.30 -2.48
CA MET A 209 5.26 22.01 -3.65
C MET A 209 6.64 21.50 -3.26
N VAL A 210 7.31 22.14 -2.29
CA VAL A 210 8.64 21.71 -1.81
C VAL A 210 8.58 20.31 -1.21
N THR A 211 7.54 20.01 -0.43
CA THR A 211 7.37 18.68 0.16
C THR A 211 7.06 17.63 -0.91
N GLY A 212 6.24 17.98 -1.90
CA GLY A 212 5.95 17.11 -3.05
C GLY A 212 7.19 16.81 -3.88
N GLU A 213 8.02 17.82 -4.17
CA GLU A 213 9.29 17.62 -4.89
C GLU A 213 10.24 16.75 -4.06
N PHE A 214 10.36 17.01 -2.76
CA PHE A 214 11.16 16.20 -1.84
C PHE A 214 10.73 14.73 -1.89
N TYR A 215 9.43 14.45 -1.96
CA TYR A 215 8.90 13.08 -2.01
C TYR A 215 9.39 12.31 -3.26
N THR A 216 9.69 12.99 -4.37
CA THR A 216 10.19 12.37 -5.62
C THR A 216 11.68 12.00 -5.62
N LYS A 217 12.40 12.29 -4.54
CA LYS A 217 13.83 11.96 -4.43
C LYS A 217 14.05 10.43 -4.56
N LYS A 218 14.91 10.05 -5.50
CA LYS A 218 15.11 8.66 -5.96
C LYS A 218 15.56 7.69 -4.85
N ASP A 219 16.26 8.21 -3.86
CA ASP A 219 16.81 7.51 -2.71
C ASP A 219 15.78 7.28 -1.59
N LEU A 220 14.64 7.97 -1.61
CA LEU A 220 13.62 7.80 -0.57
C LEU A 220 12.86 6.49 -0.74
N PHE A 221 12.38 6.23 -1.95
CA PHE A 221 11.53 5.07 -2.28
C PHE A 221 11.97 4.46 -3.63
N PRO A 222 13.16 3.85 -3.67
CA PRO A 222 13.74 3.34 -4.92
C PRO A 222 12.82 2.28 -5.57
N GLY A 223 12.59 2.44 -6.87
CA GLY A 223 11.77 1.53 -7.66
C GLY A 223 10.26 1.78 -7.57
N PHE A 224 9.78 2.70 -6.74
CA PHE A 224 8.36 3.04 -6.65
C PHE A 224 8.00 4.26 -7.50
N GLY A 225 6.99 4.12 -8.35
CA GLY A 225 6.47 5.19 -9.21
C GLY A 225 5.51 6.16 -8.50
N ARG A 226 4.82 5.71 -7.44
CA ARG A 226 3.82 6.52 -6.70
C ARG A 226 4.27 7.94 -6.33
N PRO A 227 5.51 8.18 -5.85
CA PRO A 227 5.95 9.55 -5.53
C PRO A 227 5.86 10.51 -6.72
N PHE A 228 6.23 10.04 -7.92
CA PHE A 228 6.17 10.83 -9.15
C PHE A 228 4.75 11.02 -9.64
N VAL A 229 3.88 10.01 -9.48
CA VAL A 229 2.44 10.12 -9.76
C VAL A 229 1.82 11.21 -8.89
N PHE A 230 2.02 11.12 -7.58
CA PHE A 230 1.49 12.10 -6.64
C PHE A 230 2.02 13.51 -6.94
N TYR A 231 3.31 13.63 -7.26
CA TYR A 231 3.87 14.93 -7.63
C TYR A 231 3.25 15.52 -8.90
N ALA A 232 2.98 14.68 -9.90
CA ALA A 232 2.26 15.08 -11.11
C ALA A 232 0.82 15.54 -10.81
N GLU A 233 0.13 14.84 -9.92
CA GLU A 233 -1.23 15.19 -9.47
C GLU A 233 -1.25 16.56 -8.78
N ILE A 234 -0.31 16.84 -7.86
CA ILE A 234 -0.29 18.14 -7.18
C ILE A 234 0.08 19.29 -8.11
N LEU A 235 0.98 19.06 -9.07
CA LEU A 235 1.34 20.05 -10.08
C LEU A 235 0.14 20.41 -10.96
N LYS A 236 -0.67 19.41 -11.33
CA LYS A 236 -1.92 19.62 -12.06
C LYS A 236 -2.95 20.36 -11.22
N LYS A 237 -3.18 19.94 -9.97
CA LYS A 237 -4.11 20.61 -9.03
C LYS A 237 -3.75 22.07 -8.80
N PHE A 238 -2.45 22.38 -8.72
CA PHE A 238 -1.97 23.75 -8.61
C PHE A 238 -2.41 24.60 -9.83
N VAL A 239 -2.31 24.08 -11.05
CA VAL A 239 -2.78 24.80 -12.25
C VAL A 239 -4.28 25.09 -12.21
N GLU A 240 -5.08 24.15 -11.70
CA GLU A 240 -6.54 24.26 -11.59
C GLU A 240 -6.96 25.33 -10.57
N ILE A 241 -6.42 25.30 -9.35
CA ILE A 241 -6.73 26.27 -8.28
C ILE A 241 -6.49 27.71 -8.76
N PHE A 242 -5.36 27.95 -9.43
CA PHE A 242 -5.01 29.28 -9.94
C PHE A 242 -5.77 29.66 -11.23
N SER A 243 -6.44 28.71 -11.88
CA SER A 243 -7.32 28.96 -13.02
C SER A 243 -8.73 29.38 -12.57
N GLU A 244 -9.29 28.76 -11.54
CA GLU A 244 -10.60 29.10 -10.97
C GLU A 244 -10.61 30.47 -10.29
N HIS A 245 -9.54 30.82 -9.56
CA HIS A 245 -9.39 32.15 -8.94
C HIS A 245 -9.30 33.30 -9.96
N PHE A 246 -9.12 32.99 -11.25
CA PHE A 246 -9.03 33.99 -12.32
C PHE A 246 -10.33 34.15 -13.12
N HIS A 247 -11.39 33.41 -12.79
CA HIS A 247 -12.70 33.58 -13.44
C HIS A 247 -13.58 34.71 -12.87
N VAL A 248 -13.05 35.49 -11.92
CA VAL A 248 -13.70 36.70 -11.41
C VAL A 248 -12.70 37.86 -11.40
N PHE A 249 -12.40 38.43 -12.57
CA PHE A 249 -12.20 39.89 -12.85
C PHE A 249 -11.47 40.11 -14.19
N GLN A 250 -12.20 40.68 -15.17
CA GLN A 250 -11.75 41.50 -16.32
C GLN A 250 -10.36 41.23 -16.95
N VAL A 251 -10.33 40.49 -18.06
CA VAL A 251 -9.10 40.11 -18.78
C VAL A 251 -8.75 40.96 -20.01
N LEU A 252 -9.52 41.97 -20.44
CA LEU A 252 -9.16 42.68 -21.69
C LEU A 252 -8.58 44.09 -21.54
N HIS A 253 -8.75 44.77 -20.40
CA HIS A 253 -8.22 46.14 -20.24
C HIS A 253 -6.99 46.25 -19.32
N PHE A 254 -6.61 45.19 -18.61
CA PHE A 254 -5.55 45.21 -17.60
C PHE A 254 -4.20 44.64 -18.08
N PHE A 255 -4.19 43.97 -19.24
CA PHE A 255 -3.00 43.26 -19.76
C PHE A 255 -1.87 44.18 -20.23
N PHE A 256 -2.14 45.45 -20.51
CA PHE A 256 -1.11 46.39 -20.98
C PHE A 256 -0.37 47.14 -19.86
N SER A 257 -0.67 46.90 -18.57
CA SER A 257 -0.15 47.75 -17.48
C SER A 257 0.66 47.04 -16.40
N GLN A 258 0.82 45.71 -16.41
CA GLN A 258 1.46 44.99 -15.29
C GLN A 258 2.39 43.84 -15.74
N PRO A 259 3.72 43.95 -15.60
CA PRO A 259 4.69 42.89 -15.96
C PRO A 259 4.58 41.62 -15.09
N ASN A 260 3.92 41.69 -13.93
CA ASN A 260 3.72 40.56 -13.02
C ASN A 260 2.77 39.49 -13.58
N LEU A 261 1.90 39.83 -14.54
CA LEU A 261 0.98 38.88 -15.16
C LEU A 261 1.69 37.92 -16.12
N PHE A 262 2.79 38.34 -16.74
CA PHE A 262 3.62 37.49 -17.59
C PHE A 262 4.34 36.42 -16.76
N ASN A 263 4.92 36.81 -15.62
CA ASN A 263 5.51 35.87 -14.67
C ASN A 263 4.47 34.87 -14.15
N TYR A 264 3.23 35.30 -13.92
CA TYR A 264 2.13 34.43 -13.50
C TYR A 264 1.69 33.43 -14.58
N PHE A 265 1.57 33.88 -15.84
CA PHE A 265 1.29 33.00 -16.97
C PHE A 265 2.42 31.99 -17.19
N LEU A 266 3.68 32.44 -17.15
CA LEU A 266 4.85 31.56 -17.22
C LEU A 266 4.85 30.54 -16.08
N PHE A 267 4.50 30.96 -14.87
CA PHE A 267 4.40 30.08 -13.72
C PHE A 267 3.32 29.01 -13.93
N ARG A 268 2.16 29.36 -14.48
CA ARG A 268 1.10 28.38 -14.81
C ARG A 268 1.52 27.41 -15.92
N VAL A 269 2.08 27.91 -17.02
CA VAL A 269 2.50 27.09 -18.18
C VAL A 269 3.64 26.14 -17.82
N GLY A 270 4.54 26.55 -16.92
CA GLY A 270 5.60 25.71 -16.39
C GLY A 270 5.05 24.46 -15.69
N ARG A 271 4.06 24.62 -14.81
CA ARG A 271 3.54 23.52 -13.99
C ARG A 271 2.80 22.43 -14.78
N THR A 272 2.11 22.76 -15.88
CA THR A 272 1.51 21.74 -16.75
C THR A 272 2.58 20.86 -17.41
N SER A 273 3.67 21.49 -17.87
CA SER A 273 4.78 20.77 -18.48
C SER A 273 5.52 19.91 -17.45
N GLU A 274 5.75 20.46 -16.25
CA GLU A 274 6.33 19.72 -15.12
C GLU A 274 5.44 18.54 -14.70
N ALA A 275 4.11 18.70 -14.64
CA ALA A 275 3.19 17.62 -14.29
C ALA A 275 3.30 16.48 -15.30
N LYS A 276 3.33 16.83 -16.59
CA LYS A 276 3.52 15.89 -17.69
C LYS A 276 4.85 15.15 -17.59
N ASP A 277 5.94 15.86 -17.31
CA ASP A 277 7.27 15.26 -17.17
C ASP A 277 7.37 14.37 -15.93
N ALA A 278 6.77 14.77 -14.80
CA ALA A 278 6.69 13.96 -13.60
C ALA A 278 5.91 12.66 -13.86
N ALA A 279 4.76 12.72 -14.55
CA ALA A 279 3.99 11.54 -14.93
C ALA A 279 4.78 10.61 -15.86
N ARG A 280 5.53 11.16 -16.82
CA ARG A 280 6.42 10.37 -17.70
C ARG A 280 7.56 9.70 -16.93
N VAL A 281 8.09 10.35 -15.90
CA VAL A 281 9.08 9.73 -15.01
C VAL A 281 8.43 8.61 -14.19
N ALA A 282 7.20 8.80 -13.71
CA ALA A 282 6.46 7.76 -12.99
C ALA A 282 6.30 6.50 -13.85
N LEU A 283 5.93 6.66 -15.12
CA LEU A 283 5.71 5.56 -16.07
C LEU A 283 6.99 4.86 -16.55
N LYS A 284 8.18 5.37 -16.18
CA LYS A 284 9.46 4.65 -16.32
C LYS A 284 9.74 3.71 -15.14
N SER A 285 8.97 3.83 -14.06
CA SER A 285 8.98 2.87 -12.95
C SER A 285 8.00 1.74 -13.26
N PRO A 286 8.12 0.57 -12.62
CA PRO A 286 7.18 -0.52 -12.83
C PRO A 286 5.75 -0.07 -12.53
N TRP A 287 4.82 -0.34 -13.45
CA TRP A 287 3.45 0.19 -13.42
C TRP A 287 2.66 -0.29 -12.22
N TRP A 288 3.02 -1.47 -11.70
CA TRP A 288 2.47 -2.04 -10.47
C TRP A 288 2.94 -1.34 -9.18
N THR A 289 3.75 -0.27 -9.28
CA THR A 289 4.16 0.57 -8.15
C THR A 289 3.62 2.00 -8.21
N LEU A 290 2.77 2.31 -9.21
CA LEU A 290 2.20 3.66 -9.41
C LEU A 290 1.19 4.03 -8.33
N GLY A 291 0.57 3.03 -7.71
CA GLY A 291 -0.47 3.19 -6.72
C GLY A 291 -1.87 3.51 -7.29
N CYS A 292 -2.00 3.66 -8.60
CA CYS A 292 -3.28 3.85 -9.30
C CYS A 292 -3.29 3.09 -10.63
N ALA A 293 -4.37 3.20 -11.40
CA ALA A 293 -4.40 2.59 -12.73
C ALA A 293 -3.45 3.32 -13.69
N TYR A 294 -2.80 2.56 -14.58
CA TYR A 294 -1.89 3.10 -15.61
C TYR A 294 -2.53 4.27 -16.40
N GLN A 295 -3.81 4.13 -16.77
CA GLN A 295 -4.54 5.12 -17.57
C GLN A 295 -4.62 6.49 -16.90
N GLU A 296 -4.71 6.54 -15.57
CA GLU A 296 -4.76 7.80 -14.82
C GLU A 296 -3.47 8.59 -15.00
N VAL A 297 -2.33 7.89 -14.93
CA VAL A 297 -0.99 8.49 -15.09
C VAL A 297 -0.71 8.82 -16.55
N ALA A 298 -1.09 7.93 -17.47
CA ALA A 298 -0.94 8.12 -18.92
C ALA A 298 -1.69 9.37 -19.40
N GLY A 299 -2.89 9.62 -18.86
CA GLY A 299 -3.64 10.85 -19.12
C GLY A 299 -2.89 12.13 -18.72
N ILE A 300 -2.16 12.12 -17.60
CA ILE A 300 -1.32 13.27 -17.20
C ILE A 300 -0.07 13.39 -18.09
N ALA A 301 0.54 12.25 -18.44
CA ALA A 301 1.71 12.18 -19.32
C ALA A 301 1.40 12.58 -20.78
N GLN A 302 0.11 12.68 -21.14
CA GLN A 302 -0.39 12.79 -22.51
C GLN A 302 0.19 11.67 -23.38
N TRP A 303 0.14 10.47 -22.84
CA TRP A 303 0.40 9.23 -23.56
C TRP A 303 -0.95 8.55 -23.79
N GLU A 304 -1.22 8.23 -25.05
CA GLU A 304 -2.30 7.32 -25.40
C GLU A 304 -1.85 5.87 -25.10
N ASP A 305 -2.51 4.90 -25.72
CA ASP A 305 -2.13 3.48 -25.62
C ASP A 305 -0.78 3.15 -26.31
N GLU A 306 -0.06 4.15 -26.84
CA GLU A 306 1.23 3.99 -27.52
C GLU A 306 2.26 3.22 -26.70
N GLN A 307 2.36 3.47 -25.39
CA GLN A 307 3.30 2.71 -24.55
C GLN A 307 2.84 1.27 -24.32
N ILE A 308 1.53 1.03 -24.24
CA ILE A 308 1.00 -0.32 -24.10
C ILE A 308 1.33 -1.12 -25.36
N GLU A 309 1.10 -0.54 -26.54
CA GLU A 309 1.43 -1.17 -27.82
C GLU A 309 2.94 -1.37 -27.97
N TYR A 310 3.76 -0.40 -27.57
CA TYR A 310 5.22 -0.57 -27.54
C TYR A 310 5.66 -1.74 -26.66
N ILE A 311 5.10 -1.87 -25.45
CA ILE A 311 5.43 -2.97 -24.56
C ILE A 311 4.96 -4.31 -25.14
N LYS A 312 3.75 -4.35 -25.74
CA LYS A 312 3.24 -5.56 -26.43
C LYS A 312 4.15 -5.99 -27.58
N GLU A 313 4.66 -5.05 -28.36
CA GLU A 313 5.64 -5.32 -29.42
C GLU A 313 6.95 -5.85 -28.81
N LYS A 314 7.41 -5.29 -27.70
CA LYS A 314 8.66 -5.72 -27.04
C LYS A 314 8.60 -7.11 -26.42
N VAL A 315 7.43 -7.55 -25.94
CA VAL A 315 7.24 -8.94 -25.46
C VAL A 315 6.97 -9.93 -26.59
N SER A 316 6.85 -9.48 -27.85
CA SER A 316 6.69 -10.37 -29.00
C SER A 316 8.03 -11.02 -29.39
N GLU A 317 7.97 -12.15 -30.10
CA GLU A 317 9.18 -12.80 -30.60
C GLU A 317 9.94 -11.90 -31.58
N GLU A 318 9.24 -11.13 -32.42
CA GLU A 318 9.86 -10.15 -33.31
C GLU A 318 10.60 -9.06 -32.53
N GLY A 319 9.98 -8.53 -31.47
CA GLY A 319 10.60 -7.54 -30.58
C GLY A 319 11.86 -8.08 -29.89
N ARG A 320 11.81 -9.34 -29.43
CA ARG A 320 12.95 -10.05 -28.85
C ARG A 320 14.10 -10.21 -29.84
N GLN A 321 13.80 -10.63 -31.07
CA GLN A 321 14.80 -10.77 -32.14
C GLN A 321 15.41 -9.43 -32.56
N GLU A 322 14.62 -8.36 -32.54
CA GLU A 322 15.11 -7.00 -32.80
C GLU A 322 16.13 -6.55 -31.75
N ASP A 323 15.83 -6.75 -30.47
CA ASP A 323 16.73 -6.43 -29.35
C ASP A 323 18.02 -7.26 -29.39
N LEU A 324 17.94 -8.55 -29.76
CA LEU A 324 19.11 -9.40 -29.99
C LEU A 324 19.99 -8.87 -31.13
N LYS A 325 19.39 -8.47 -32.26
CA LYS A 325 20.12 -7.87 -33.40
C LYS A 325 20.80 -6.55 -33.03
N LYS A 326 20.22 -5.80 -32.09
CA LYS A 326 20.81 -4.58 -31.51
C LYS A 326 21.96 -4.86 -30.53
N GLY A 327 22.26 -6.12 -30.25
CA GLY A 327 23.40 -6.55 -29.43
C GLY A 327 23.11 -6.59 -27.92
N LYS A 328 21.84 -6.55 -27.51
CA LYS A 328 21.46 -6.66 -26.10
C LYS A 328 21.63 -8.11 -25.62
N ALA A 329 22.15 -8.28 -24.40
CA ALA A 329 22.39 -9.60 -23.83
C ALA A 329 21.07 -10.35 -23.60
N ALA A 330 21.02 -11.64 -23.93
CA ALA A 330 19.81 -12.46 -23.81
C ALA A 330 19.19 -12.42 -22.39
N ALA A 331 20.03 -12.48 -21.35
CA ALA A 331 19.57 -12.37 -19.97
C ALA A 331 18.90 -11.03 -19.66
N GLN A 332 19.42 -9.91 -20.19
CA GLN A 332 18.79 -8.59 -20.02
C GLN A 332 17.47 -8.50 -20.79
N ILE A 333 17.39 -9.10 -21.97
CA ILE A 333 16.14 -9.15 -22.74
C ILE A 333 15.07 -9.91 -21.97
N ALA A 334 15.43 -11.06 -21.37
CA ALA A 334 14.51 -11.84 -20.55
C ALA A 334 14.05 -11.06 -19.29
N LEU A 335 14.94 -10.33 -18.61
CA LEU A 335 14.56 -9.48 -17.47
C LEU A 335 13.61 -8.35 -17.89
N ASP A 336 13.86 -7.71 -19.01
CA ASP A 336 13.01 -6.63 -19.52
C ASP A 336 11.63 -7.17 -19.92
N GLU A 337 11.58 -8.36 -20.54
CA GLU A 337 10.34 -9.05 -20.86
C GLU A 337 9.54 -9.38 -19.59
N ALA A 338 10.19 -9.88 -18.53
CA ALA A 338 9.52 -10.13 -17.25
C ALA A 338 8.92 -8.84 -16.65
N ALA A 339 9.66 -7.73 -16.70
CA ALA A 339 9.17 -6.43 -16.23
C ALA A 339 7.96 -5.95 -17.04
N PHE A 340 8.03 -6.07 -18.37
CA PHE A 340 6.94 -5.73 -19.28
C PHE A 340 5.68 -6.58 -19.06
N LEU A 341 5.83 -7.88 -18.80
CA LEU A 341 4.70 -8.76 -18.50
C LEU A 341 4.01 -8.38 -17.18
N LEU A 342 4.78 -8.02 -16.16
CA LEU A 342 4.24 -7.50 -14.89
C LEU A 342 3.48 -6.19 -15.11
N ASP A 343 4.05 -5.28 -15.89
CA ASP A 343 3.42 -4.00 -16.21
C ASP A 343 2.11 -4.18 -16.98
N LEU A 344 2.08 -5.06 -18.00
CA LEU A 344 0.85 -5.37 -18.73
C LEU A 344 -0.21 -6.04 -17.85
N ALA A 345 0.20 -6.96 -16.97
CA ALA A 345 -0.71 -7.62 -16.03
C ALA A 345 -1.32 -6.64 -15.03
N SER A 346 -0.57 -5.60 -14.62
CA SER A 346 -1.02 -4.57 -13.69
C SER A 346 -2.22 -3.77 -14.19
N ILE A 347 -2.35 -3.59 -15.52
CA ILE A 347 -3.45 -2.82 -16.12
C ILE A 347 -4.81 -3.41 -15.75
N LYS A 348 -4.93 -4.75 -15.82
CA LYS A 348 -6.20 -5.45 -15.57
C LYS A 348 -6.22 -6.24 -14.25
N GLY A 349 -5.06 -6.40 -13.59
CA GLY A 349 -4.90 -7.28 -12.44
C GLY A 349 -4.92 -8.76 -12.83
N THR A 350 -4.45 -9.10 -14.03
CA THR A 350 -4.49 -10.48 -14.57
C THR A 350 -3.17 -11.21 -14.36
N TRP A 351 -2.70 -11.23 -13.11
CA TRP A 351 -1.39 -11.76 -12.71
C TRP A 351 -1.23 -13.24 -13.04
N ASP A 352 -2.26 -14.04 -12.78
CA ASP A 352 -2.21 -15.50 -12.92
C ASP A 352 -1.93 -15.95 -14.36
N ASN A 353 -2.34 -15.15 -15.35
CA ASN A 353 -2.19 -15.47 -16.77
C ASN A 353 -0.73 -15.39 -17.26
N VAL A 354 0.13 -14.69 -16.52
CA VAL A 354 1.52 -14.41 -16.95
C VAL A 354 2.57 -15.13 -16.10
N LEU A 355 2.17 -15.88 -15.07
CA LEU A 355 3.09 -16.52 -14.12
C LEU A 355 4.12 -17.44 -14.79
N GLU A 356 3.66 -18.31 -15.69
CA GLU A 356 4.52 -19.28 -16.36
C GLU A 356 5.59 -18.59 -17.20
N ARG A 357 5.20 -17.58 -17.99
CA ARG A 357 6.13 -16.84 -18.84
C ARG A 357 7.11 -15.99 -18.03
N ILE A 358 6.64 -15.29 -16.99
CA ILE A 358 7.51 -14.51 -16.10
C ILE A 358 8.57 -15.41 -15.45
N ALA A 359 8.17 -16.58 -14.95
CA ALA A 359 9.10 -17.52 -14.34
C ALA A 359 10.13 -18.06 -15.35
N GLU A 360 9.72 -18.31 -16.59
CA GLU A 360 10.64 -18.68 -17.67
C GLU A 360 11.66 -17.57 -17.96
N CYS A 361 11.21 -16.32 -18.07
CA CYS A 361 12.10 -15.17 -18.24
C CYS A 361 13.14 -15.06 -17.12
N TYR A 362 12.75 -15.25 -15.85
CA TYR A 362 13.71 -15.25 -14.74
C TYR A 362 14.69 -16.42 -14.83
N ARG A 363 14.24 -17.61 -15.26
CA ARG A 363 15.13 -18.76 -15.49
C ARG A 363 16.14 -18.48 -16.61
N GLU A 364 15.71 -17.92 -17.74
CA GLU A 364 16.57 -17.52 -18.85
C GLU A 364 17.63 -16.48 -18.41
N ALA A 365 17.28 -15.62 -17.46
CA ALA A 365 18.17 -14.63 -16.88
C ALA A 365 19.07 -15.16 -15.74
N GLY A 366 18.94 -16.43 -15.35
CA GLY A 366 19.73 -17.05 -14.27
C GLY A 366 19.20 -16.85 -12.86
N PHE A 367 17.94 -16.45 -12.70
CA PHE A 367 17.25 -16.25 -11.42
C PHE A 367 16.30 -17.43 -11.11
N ASP A 368 16.83 -18.65 -11.07
CA ASP A 368 16.05 -19.88 -10.83
C ASP A 368 15.22 -19.84 -9.53
N GLU A 369 15.74 -19.19 -8.49
CA GLU A 369 15.08 -19.09 -7.19
C GLU A 369 13.84 -18.17 -7.24
N ILE A 370 13.89 -17.12 -8.06
CA ILE A 370 12.73 -16.25 -8.32
C ILE A 370 11.70 -17.04 -9.13
N ALA A 371 12.13 -17.76 -10.16
CA ALA A 371 11.23 -18.58 -10.96
C ALA A 371 10.49 -19.64 -10.12
N ARG A 372 11.21 -20.35 -9.23
CA ARG A 372 10.62 -21.32 -8.29
C ARG A 372 9.60 -20.67 -7.36
N PHE A 373 9.93 -19.51 -6.83
CA PHE A 373 9.02 -18.77 -5.96
C PHE A 373 7.76 -18.31 -6.69
N ILE A 374 7.87 -17.78 -7.91
CA ILE A 374 6.70 -17.34 -8.68
C ILE A 374 5.76 -18.51 -8.98
N LEU A 375 6.31 -19.69 -9.29
CA LEU A 375 5.52 -20.88 -9.64
C LEU A 375 5.05 -21.70 -8.44
N TYR A 376 5.45 -21.35 -7.22
CA TYR A 376 5.05 -22.10 -6.04
C TYR A 376 3.52 -22.08 -5.85
N LYS A 377 2.95 -23.25 -5.60
CA LYS A 377 1.54 -23.47 -5.29
C LYS A 377 1.46 -24.29 -4.00
N ASP A 378 0.59 -23.88 -3.08
CA ASP A 378 0.30 -24.59 -1.82
C ASP A 378 -0.27 -25.99 -2.06
#